data_AF-A0A7W1TGC0-F1
#
_entry.id   AF-A0A7W1TGC0-F1
#
_cell.length_a   1.000
_cell.length_b   1.000
_cell.length_c   1.000
_cell.angle_alpha   90.00
_cell.angle_beta   90.00
_cell.angle_gamma   90.00
#
_symmetry.space_group_name_H-M   'P 1'
#
loop_
_entity.id
_entity.type
_entity.pdbx_description
1 polymer ?
#
loop_
_entity_poly.entity_id
_entity_poly.type
_entity_poly.pdbx_seq_one_letter_code
_entity_poly.pdbx_strand_id
1 'polypeptide(L)'
;RAGAAADAILQREADARLRPDPEAENTLAEAEILLLEAQTYLDQKQPLKAGETFVAASAKLQGIPVEQRKPLGKRLVAANAKLTGLSRLLLDEPKLDPGRAGPAAPPVPPATPAPAKP
;
A
#
# COMPACT_ATOMS: atom_id res chain seq x y z
N ARG A 1 15.05 35.28 36.26
CA ARG A 1 15.26 34.55 34.98
C ARG A 1 14.79 33.07 35.03
N ALA A 2 13.92 32.68 35.97
CA ALA A 2 13.43 31.29 36.06
C ALA A 2 12.22 30.98 35.15
N GLY A 3 11.40 31.98 34.80
CA GLY A 3 10.23 31.79 33.93
C GLY A 3 10.56 31.30 32.52
N ALA A 4 11.56 31.91 31.87
CA ALA A 4 11.94 31.57 30.49
C ALA A 4 12.43 30.13 30.29
N ALA A 5 13.01 29.51 31.34
CA ALA A 5 13.45 28.11 31.26
C ALA A 5 12.27 27.13 31.42
N ALA A 6 11.30 27.46 32.27
CA ALA A 6 10.09 26.66 32.45
C ALA A 6 9.17 26.75 31.22
N ASP A 7 9.02 27.96 30.64
CA ASP A 7 8.27 28.16 29.39
C ASP A 7 8.89 27.38 28.23
N ALA A 8 10.23 27.37 28.10
CA ALA A 8 10.92 26.62 27.05
C ALA A 8 10.76 25.09 27.16
N ILE A 9 10.62 24.56 28.38
CA ILE A 9 10.37 23.13 28.62
C ILE A 9 8.92 22.79 28.24
N LEU A 10 7.95 23.59 28.70
CA LEU A 10 6.53 23.43 28.35
C LEU A 10 6.30 23.52 26.84
N GLN A 11 7.02 24.43 26.16
CA GLN A 11 6.92 24.57 24.71
C GLN A 11 7.50 23.37 23.98
N ARG A 12 8.66 22.85 24.40
CA ARG A 12 9.24 21.62 23.85
C ARG A 12 8.36 20.40 24.06
N GLU A 13 7.71 20.28 25.22
CA GLU A 13 6.77 19.19 25.50
C GLU A 13 5.49 19.30 24.65
N ALA A 14 5.01 20.52 24.42
CA ALA A 14 3.89 20.78 23.52
C ALA A 14 4.25 20.49 22.06
N ASP A 15 5.43 20.90 21.59
CA ASP A 15 5.95 20.63 20.25
C ASP A 15 6.21 19.13 20.02
N ALA A 16 6.72 18.42 21.04
CA ALA A 16 6.93 16.97 20.97
C ALA A 16 5.62 16.19 20.81
N ARG A 17 4.52 16.69 21.38
CA ARG A 17 3.17 16.09 21.18
C ARG A 17 2.57 16.39 19.81
N LEU A 18 3.09 17.39 19.10
CA LEU A 18 2.60 17.82 17.79
C LEU A 18 3.39 17.22 16.63
N ARG A 19 4.62 16.75 16.87
CA ARG A 19 5.47 16.15 15.84
C ARG A 19 5.13 14.66 15.67
N PRO A 20 4.96 14.17 14.42
CA PRO A 20 4.80 12.73 14.20
C PRO A 20 6.07 11.98 14.63
N ASP A 21 5.86 10.78 15.16
CA ASP A 21 6.93 9.85 15.47
C ASP A 21 7.73 9.51 14.20
N PRO A 22 9.07 9.55 14.22
CA PRO A 22 9.90 9.15 13.08
C PRO A 22 9.54 7.78 12.50
N GLU A 23 9.14 6.80 13.32
CA GLU A 23 8.71 5.48 12.83
C GLU A 23 7.40 5.56 12.06
N ALA A 24 6.47 6.40 12.51
CA ALA A 24 5.20 6.63 11.82
C ALA A 24 5.42 7.41 10.50
N GLU A 25 6.35 8.37 10.48
CA GLU A 25 6.77 9.06 9.25
C GLU A 25 7.40 8.10 8.24
N ASN A 26 8.29 7.22 8.71
CA ASN A 26 8.93 6.23 7.86
C ASN A 26 7.92 5.21 7.32
N THR A 27 7.02 4.72 8.18
CA THR A 27 5.94 3.81 7.76
C THR A 27 5.05 4.44 6.69
N LEU A 28 4.72 5.73 6.83
CA LEU A 28 3.98 6.47 5.82
C LEU A 28 4.76 6.60 4.51
N ALA A 29 6.06 6.92 4.58
CA ALA A 29 6.90 7.04 3.39
C ALA A 29 7.02 5.70 2.63
N GLU A 30 7.22 4.60 3.35
CA GLU A 30 7.25 3.25 2.76
C GLU A 30 5.92 2.90 2.10
N ALA A 31 4.79 3.22 2.75
CA ALA A 31 3.48 3.04 2.13
C ALA A 31 3.30 3.89 0.87
N GLU A 32 3.76 5.14 0.87
CA GLU A 32 3.71 6.02 -0.31
C GLU A 32 4.51 5.46 -1.49
N ILE A 33 5.68 4.84 -1.23
CA ILE A 33 6.49 4.15 -2.24
C ILE A 33 5.73 2.95 -2.81
N LEU A 34 5.18 2.10 -1.94
CA LEU A 34 4.41 0.92 -2.38
C LEU A 34 3.18 1.31 -3.21
N LEU A 35 2.49 2.41 -2.87
CA LEU A 35 1.38 2.92 -3.69
C LEU A 35 1.85 3.35 -5.09
N LEU A 36 3.03 3.96 -5.19
CA LEU A 36 3.62 4.33 -6.48
C LEU A 36 4.02 3.10 -7.30
N GLU A 37 4.60 2.09 -6.64
CA GLU A 37 4.93 0.81 -7.27
C GLU A 37 3.68 0.08 -7.76
N ALA A 38 2.62 0.03 -6.95
CA ALA A 38 1.34 -0.57 -7.34
C ALA A 38 0.75 0.11 -8.59
N GLN A 39 0.77 1.45 -8.65
CA GLN A 39 0.37 2.18 -9.85
C GLN A 39 1.26 1.82 -11.05
N THR A 40 2.57 1.75 -10.84
CA THR A 40 3.52 1.39 -11.90
C THR A 40 3.24 -0.01 -12.45
N TYR A 41 2.89 -0.98 -11.59
CA TYR A 41 2.51 -2.32 -12.03
C TYR A 41 1.19 -2.34 -12.81
N LEU A 42 0.21 -1.51 -12.44
CA LEU A 42 -1.02 -1.33 -13.24
C LEU A 42 -0.68 -0.78 -14.62
N ASP A 43 0.15 0.26 -14.70
CA ASP A 43 0.57 0.87 -15.97
C ASP A 43 1.31 -0.15 -16.86
N GLN A 44 2.06 -1.06 -16.25
CA GLN A 44 2.74 -2.18 -16.92
C GLN A 44 1.82 -3.38 -17.22
N LYS A 45 0.52 -3.27 -16.99
CA LYS A 45 -0.48 -4.35 -17.18
C LYS A 45 -0.19 -5.62 -16.36
N GLN A 46 0.37 -5.45 -15.17
CA GLN A 46 0.66 -6.51 -14.19
C GLN A 46 -0.28 -6.41 -12.97
N PRO A 47 -1.60 -6.63 -13.12
CA PRO A 47 -2.58 -6.35 -12.07
C PRO A 47 -2.44 -7.25 -10.83
N LEU A 48 -1.91 -8.48 -10.97
CA LEU A 48 -1.66 -9.36 -9.82
C LEU A 48 -0.59 -8.79 -8.88
N LYS A 49 0.55 -8.36 -9.44
CA LYS A 49 1.60 -7.70 -8.66
C LYS A 49 1.12 -6.38 -8.09
N ALA A 50 0.38 -5.60 -8.86
CA ALA A 50 -0.22 -4.37 -8.38
C ALA A 50 -1.14 -4.62 -7.17
N GLY A 51 -1.94 -5.69 -7.21
CA GLY A 51 -2.81 -6.11 -6.10
C GLY A 51 -2.02 -6.52 -4.86
N GLU A 52 -0.96 -7.30 -5.01
CA GLU A 52 -0.08 -7.69 -3.89
C GLU A 52 0.59 -6.46 -3.25
N THR A 53 1.16 -5.58 -4.06
CA THR A 53 1.79 -4.33 -3.58
C THR A 53 0.77 -3.39 -2.95
N PHE A 54 -0.45 -3.33 -3.49
CA PHE A 54 -1.55 -2.57 -2.91
C PHE A 54 -1.92 -3.07 -1.50
N VAL A 55 -2.02 -4.39 -1.31
CA VAL A 55 -2.30 -4.98 0.00
C VAL A 55 -1.18 -4.66 1.00
N ALA A 56 0.09 -4.73 0.56
CA ALA A 56 1.23 -4.36 1.39
C ALA A 56 1.20 -2.89 1.81
N ALA A 57 0.87 -1.97 0.88
CA ALA A 57 0.70 -0.55 1.17
C ALA A 57 -0.44 -0.30 2.18
N SER A 58 -1.58 -0.98 1.99
CA SER A 58 -2.73 -0.90 2.89
C SER A 58 -2.38 -1.36 4.30
N ALA A 59 -1.67 -2.47 4.44
CA ALA A 59 -1.24 -3.00 5.73
C ALA A 59 -0.34 -2.00 6.47
N LYS A 60 0.61 -1.36 5.78
CA LYS A 60 1.47 -0.32 6.39
C LYS A 60 0.67 0.89 6.87
N LEU A 61 -0.26 1.41 6.05
CA LEU A 61 -1.09 2.55 6.46
C LEU A 61 -1.99 2.21 7.66
N GLN A 62 -2.51 0.99 7.72
CA GLN A 62 -3.28 0.52 8.88
C GLN A 62 -2.42 0.34 10.13
N GLY A 63 -1.15 -0.05 9.96
CA GLY A 63 -0.17 -0.19 11.03
C GLY A 63 0.23 1.13 11.71
N ILE A 64 -0.06 2.28 11.11
CA ILE A 64 0.21 3.59 11.71
C ILE A 64 -0.72 3.80 12.93
N PRO A 65 -0.16 4.00 14.15
CA PRO A 65 -0.94 4.22 15.37
C PRO A 65 -1.90 5.39 15.24
N VAL A 66 -3.11 5.27 15.81
CA VAL A 66 -4.16 6.29 15.70
C VAL A 66 -3.70 7.66 16.20
N GLU A 67 -2.96 7.68 17.31
CA GLU A 67 -2.35 8.87 17.91
C GLU A 67 -1.47 9.65 16.91
N GLN A 68 -0.79 8.93 15.99
CA GLN A 68 0.14 9.49 15.01
C GLN A 68 -0.54 9.96 13.73
N ARG A 69 -1.81 9.57 13.49
CA ARG A 69 -2.52 9.94 12.26
C ARG A 69 -2.78 11.43 12.14
N LYS A 70 -3.10 12.09 13.27
CA LYS A 70 -3.37 13.54 13.30
C LYS A 70 -2.10 14.37 13.05
N PRO A 71 -0.95 14.10 13.71
CA PRO A 71 0.33 14.72 13.37
C PRO A 71 0.78 14.53 11.91
N LEU A 72 0.59 13.34 11.34
CA LEU A 72 0.91 13.06 9.93
C LEU A 72 0.01 13.83 8.95
N GLY A 73 -1.20 14.18 9.38
CA GLY A 73 -2.06 15.17 8.75
C GLY A 73 -2.32 14.92 7.27
N LYS A 74 -2.03 15.93 6.43
CA LYS A 74 -2.37 15.93 5.00
C LYS A 74 -1.71 14.81 4.20
N ARG A 75 -0.50 14.38 4.58
CA ARG A 75 0.20 13.30 3.86
C ARG A 75 -0.55 11.98 4.00
N LEU A 76 -0.98 11.65 5.21
CA LEU A 76 -1.78 10.45 5.45
C LEU A 76 -3.11 10.49 4.70
N VAL A 77 -3.78 11.66 4.65
CA VAL A 77 -5.00 11.84 3.86
C VAL A 77 -4.76 11.60 2.37
N ALA A 78 -3.67 12.14 1.83
CA ALA A 78 -3.31 11.95 0.42
C ALA A 78 -2.97 10.48 0.09
N ALA A 79 -2.24 9.78 0.97
CA ALA A 79 -1.94 8.36 0.83
C ALA A 79 -3.23 7.51 0.82
N ASN A 80 -4.17 7.78 1.73
CA ASN A 80 -5.47 7.09 1.75
C ASN A 80 -6.32 7.38 0.51
N ALA A 81 -6.27 8.61 -0.01
CA ALA A 81 -6.95 8.96 -1.26
C ALA A 81 -6.37 8.19 -2.46
N LYS A 82 -5.03 8.09 -2.55
CA LYS A 82 -4.35 7.27 -3.56
C LYS A 82 -4.73 5.80 -3.45
N LEU A 83 -4.76 5.26 -2.23
CA LEU A 83 -5.19 3.89 -1.97
C LEU A 83 -6.62 3.66 -2.47
N THR A 84 -7.55 4.57 -2.17
CA THR A 84 -8.94 4.49 -2.66
C THR A 84 -9.03 4.59 -4.19
N GLY A 85 -8.17 5.39 -4.82
CA GLY A 85 -8.09 5.47 -6.29
C GLY A 85 -7.62 4.15 -6.90
N LEU A 86 -6.52 3.60 -6.38
CA LEU A 86 -5.95 2.33 -6.82
C LEU A 86 -6.92 1.16 -6.61
N SER A 87 -7.67 1.13 -5.52
CA SER A 87 -8.65 0.06 -5.28
C SER A 87 -9.72 0.03 -6.36
N ARG A 88 -10.16 1.20 -6.86
CA ARG A 88 -11.15 1.25 -7.96
C ARG A 88 -10.54 0.72 -9.25
N LEU A 89 -9.33 1.16 -9.60
CA LEU A 89 -8.63 0.68 -10.78
C LEU A 89 -8.41 -0.83 -10.75
N LEU A 90 -8.02 -1.39 -9.60
CA LEU A 90 -7.83 -2.84 -9.44
C LEU A 90 -9.14 -3.63 -9.51
N LEU A 91 -10.25 -3.06 -9.03
CA LEU A 91 -11.56 -3.72 -9.13
C LEU A 91 -12.14 -3.65 -10.55
N ASP A 92 -11.81 -2.62 -11.31
CA ASP A 92 -12.21 -2.49 -12.72
C ASP A 92 -11.36 -3.38 -13.65
N GLU A 93 -10.28 -3.99 -13.17
CA GLU A 93 -9.41 -4.87 -13.97
C GLU A 93 -10.06 -6.26 -14.18
N PRO A 94 -10.41 -6.64 -15.42
CA PRO A 94 -11.14 -7.87 -15.72
C PRO A 94 -10.35 -9.15 -15.42
N LYS A 95 -9.03 -9.05 -15.21
CA LYS A 95 -8.17 -10.18 -14.79
C LYS A 95 -8.26 -10.48 -13.30
N LEU A 96 -8.81 -9.55 -12.51
CA LEU A 96 -9.03 -9.70 -11.07
C LEU A 96 -10.51 -9.98 -10.75
N ASP A 97 -11.38 -10.06 -11.75
CA ASP A 97 -12.81 -10.38 -11.61
C ASP A 97 -12.99 -11.90 -11.32
N PRO A 98 -13.34 -12.29 -10.08
CA PRO A 98 -13.56 -13.69 -9.73
C PRO A 98 -14.79 -14.28 -10.43
N GLY A 99 -15.68 -13.46 -10.99
CA GLY A 99 -16.86 -13.88 -11.78
C GLY A 99 -16.59 -14.04 -13.28
N ARG A 100 -15.44 -13.57 -13.78
CA ARG A 100 -15.02 -13.69 -15.19
C ARG A 100 -13.95 -14.75 -15.43
N ALA A 101 -13.65 -15.56 -14.43
CA ALA A 101 -13.09 -16.88 -14.66
C ALA A 101 -14.10 -17.72 -15.46
N GLY A 102 -14.18 -17.47 -16.78
CA GLY A 102 -14.74 -18.43 -17.72
C GLY A 102 -14.10 -19.78 -17.45
N PRO A 103 -14.83 -20.90 -17.62
CA PRO A 103 -14.38 -22.22 -17.20
C PRO A 103 -12.94 -22.42 -17.66
N ALA A 104 -12.04 -22.56 -16.69
CA ALA A 104 -10.64 -22.86 -16.96
C ALA A 104 -10.63 -24.04 -17.92
N ALA A 105 -10.12 -23.84 -19.14
CA ALA A 105 -9.94 -24.94 -20.06
C ALA A 105 -9.11 -25.99 -19.34
N PRO A 106 -9.57 -27.26 -19.29
CA PRO A 106 -8.83 -28.31 -18.59
C PRO A 106 -7.41 -28.37 -19.15
N PRO A 107 -6.40 -28.63 -18.31
CA PRO A 107 -5.02 -28.73 -18.76
C PRO A 107 -4.95 -29.80 -19.85
N VAL A 108 -4.57 -29.40 -21.06
CA VAL A 108 -4.31 -30.34 -22.15
C VAL A 108 -3.10 -31.18 -21.71
N PRO A 109 -3.24 -32.50 -21.53
CA PRO A 109 -2.10 -33.33 -21.14
C PRO A 109 -1.02 -33.26 -22.22
N PRO A 110 0.27 -33.26 -21.84
CA PRO A 110 1.36 -33.28 -22.82
C PRO A 110 1.21 -34.52 -23.70
N ALA A 111 1.30 -34.33 -25.02
CA ALA A 111 1.27 -35.43 -25.98
C ALA A 111 2.48 -36.34 -25.74
N THR A 112 2.23 -37.54 -25.21
CA THR A 112 3.22 -38.61 -25.12
C THR A 112 3.69 -38.96 -26.55
N PRO A 113 5.01 -38.94 -26.85
CA PRO A 113 5.50 -39.42 -28.13
C PRO A 113 5.20 -40.93 -28.26
N ALA A 114 4.54 -41.31 -29.35
CA ALA A 114 4.31 -42.71 -29.67
C ALA A 114 5.65 -43.44 -29.88
N PRO A 115 5.79 -44.70 -29.44
CA PRO A 115 7.01 -45.48 -29.64
C PRO A 115 7.22 -45.75 -31.13
N ALA A 116 8.41 -45.43 -31.63
CA ALA A 116 8.85 -45.80 -32.96
C ALA A 116 9.02 -47.33 -33.05
N LYS A 117 8.40 -47.94 -34.07
CA LYS A 117 8.70 -49.27 -34.61
C LYS A 117 8.58 -49.16 -36.14
N PRO A 118 9.32 -49.96 -36.94
CA PRO A 118 9.78 -51.32 -36.68
C PRO A 118 11.27 -51.46 -36.34
#